data_AF-A0A6M7X045-F1
#
_entry.id   AF-A0A6M7X045-F1
#
_cell.length_a   1.000
_cell.length_b   1.000
_cell.length_c   1.000
_cell.angle_alpha   90.00
_cell.angle_beta   90.00
_cell.angle_gamma   90.00
#
_symmetry.space_group_name_H-M   'P 1'
#
loop_
_entity.id
_entity.type
_entity.pdbx_description
1 polymer ?
#
loop_
_entity_poly.entity_id
_entity_poly.type
_entity_poly.pdbx_seq_one_letter_code
_entity_poly.pdbx_strand_id
1 'polypeptide(L)'
;MQALAGLALLIAIVLSVPPARAQEQSLDIPSMRFAVVRSNAPGCEPNCPEWISAEGTIEAETPSLLKRTLKALKGRQLPVVVNSPGGNVDAAVALGQLIRKNKLDIAVGTTVFSGCEPEMKDCRDNKGKGADYFGTAHDDGAMCNSACPLMFSGGVRRVVGDFAYLGVHQVTTTFRREKLLYRTTYRIVNGKKKILSTKVVSRKNAGSYKTYEMSQVVEKKLSAYLQGMGIGDGVFLTMKNTPASEIHQLVLANMLRMNLVTSLDTVDLFTAATICRANPMPANCREIPAGKDTKPADLPTAQANPAEATTPKGADMRFVLVRGSNPLCNPDCPEWISAEGTITAQTPEKLRQALDAVAGRRLPIVISSQGGDVEGALAAGRLIREHKLDVVVAHTDFVDCDPSADCLAKDGVHTGLTIEAEGECASSCPIMVAGGVKRIIGPAARLSVSSVGPGDKVGDKVKAYLEEMAIGPGLFAAIQLSSSNRQLYPQAILKFGLATGPQSADEMTGATICRSAPRPDNCRVMPSANAEADMPAKL
;
A
#
# COMPACT_ATOMS: atom_id res chain seq x y z
N MET A 1 -18.35 69.35 -42.84
CA MET A 1 -18.05 68.01 -42.30
C MET A 1 -16.98 68.17 -41.23
N GLN A 2 -17.38 68.19 -39.96
CA GLN A 2 -16.49 68.31 -38.80
C GLN A 2 -16.17 66.91 -38.28
N ALA A 3 -14.89 66.60 -38.08
CA ALA A 3 -14.45 65.35 -37.45
C ALA A 3 -13.92 65.66 -36.05
N LEU A 4 -14.64 65.18 -35.03
CA LEU A 4 -14.26 65.18 -33.61
C LEU A 4 -13.47 63.90 -33.32
N ALA A 5 -12.25 64.04 -32.82
CA ALA A 5 -11.44 62.93 -32.31
C ALA A 5 -11.82 62.65 -30.85
N GLY A 6 -12.37 61.47 -30.59
CA GLY A 6 -12.71 60.97 -29.24
C GLY A 6 -11.53 60.27 -28.60
N LEU A 7 -11.11 60.75 -27.42
CA LEU A 7 -10.09 60.17 -26.56
C LEU A 7 -10.73 59.06 -25.70
N ALA A 8 -10.35 57.79 -25.90
CA ALA A 8 -10.83 56.67 -25.08
C ALA A 8 -9.86 56.40 -23.91
N LEU A 9 -10.37 56.53 -22.69
CA LEU A 9 -9.68 56.31 -21.43
C LEU A 9 -9.71 54.80 -21.07
N LEU A 10 -8.56 54.12 -21.07
CA LEU A 10 -8.42 52.74 -20.61
C LEU A 10 -8.25 52.71 -19.09
N ILE A 11 -9.25 52.20 -18.37
CA ILE A 11 -9.19 51.92 -16.93
C ILE A 11 -8.65 50.49 -16.74
N ALA A 12 -7.45 50.37 -16.15
CA ALA A 12 -6.89 49.08 -15.75
C ALA A 12 -7.51 48.63 -14.42
N ILE A 13 -8.33 47.57 -14.44
CA ILE A 13 -8.87 46.94 -13.25
C ILE A 13 -7.82 45.96 -12.71
N VAL A 14 -7.19 46.31 -11.60
CA VAL A 14 -6.31 45.39 -10.85
C VAL A 14 -7.20 44.53 -9.95
N LEU A 15 -7.38 43.26 -10.34
CA LEU A 15 -8.03 42.24 -9.52
C LEU A 15 -7.06 41.79 -8.42
N SER A 16 -7.25 42.30 -7.21
CA SER A 16 -6.57 41.82 -6.01
C SER A 16 -7.15 40.46 -5.59
N VAL A 17 -6.44 39.38 -5.92
CA VAL A 17 -6.73 38.02 -5.42
C VAL A 17 -6.29 37.96 -3.95
N PRO A 18 -7.19 37.64 -2.99
CA PRO A 18 -6.76 37.44 -1.61
C PRO A 18 -5.88 36.18 -1.53
N PRO A 19 -4.87 36.15 -0.64
CA PRO A 19 -4.07 34.94 -0.44
C PRO A 19 -5.00 33.85 0.10
N ALA A 20 -5.11 32.75 -0.65
CA ALA A 20 -5.74 31.53 -0.17
C ALA A 20 -4.98 31.08 1.08
N ARG A 21 -5.62 31.14 2.25
CA ARG A 21 -5.13 30.45 3.44
C ARG A 21 -5.25 28.95 3.16
N ALA A 22 -4.11 28.30 2.95
CA ALA A 22 -4.02 26.85 3.03
C ALA A 22 -4.45 26.45 4.45
N GLN A 23 -5.69 26.00 4.59
CA GLN A 23 -6.19 25.39 5.80
C GLN A 23 -5.76 23.92 5.73
N GLU A 24 -4.86 23.53 6.62
CA GLU A 24 -4.44 22.14 6.86
C GLU A 24 -5.72 21.29 7.01
N GLN A 25 -6.10 20.56 5.95
CA GLN A 25 -7.14 19.55 6.03
C GLN A 25 -6.56 18.43 6.89
N SER A 26 -6.87 18.43 8.19
CA SER A 26 -6.60 17.30 9.05
C SER A 26 -7.46 16.13 8.56
N LEU A 27 -6.84 15.18 7.87
CA LEU A 27 -7.36 13.82 7.83
C LEU A 27 -7.49 13.38 9.29
N ASP A 28 -8.72 13.09 9.73
CA ASP A 28 -9.01 12.75 11.13
C ASP A 28 -8.56 11.30 11.39
N ILE A 29 -7.25 11.11 11.50
CA ILE A 29 -6.62 9.81 11.73
C ILE A 29 -6.65 9.52 13.24
N PRO A 30 -7.25 8.40 13.68
CA PRO A 30 -7.42 8.10 15.10
C PRO A 30 -6.08 7.96 15.84
N SER A 31 -6.12 8.09 17.16
CA SER A 31 -4.96 7.88 18.04
C SER A 31 -4.35 6.49 17.84
N MET A 32 -3.03 6.40 17.99
CA MET A 32 -2.30 5.17 17.73
C MET A 32 -2.74 4.04 18.66
N ARG A 33 -3.17 2.94 18.05
CA ARG A 33 -3.61 1.71 18.71
C ARG A 33 -2.60 0.58 18.49
N PHE A 34 -2.59 -0.37 19.41
CA PHE A 34 -1.76 -1.57 19.33
C PHE A 34 -2.60 -2.83 19.41
N ALA A 35 -2.38 -3.75 18.48
CA ALA A 35 -3.02 -5.07 18.48
C ALA A 35 -1.97 -6.15 18.19
N VAL A 36 -2.07 -7.29 18.89
CA VAL A 36 -1.29 -8.48 18.55
C VAL A 36 -2.08 -9.27 17.53
N VAL A 37 -1.51 -9.44 16.35
CA VAL A 37 -2.18 -10.01 15.18
C VAL A 37 -1.46 -11.28 14.79
N ARG A 38 -2.23 -12.34 14.53
CA ARG A 38 -1.72 -13.59 13.95
C ARG A 38 -2.07 -13.65 12.47
N SER A 39 -1.12 -14.08 11.64
CA SER A 39 -1.40 -14.33 10.24
C SER A 39 -2.49 -15.38 10.08
N ASN A 40 -3.43 -15.11 9.18
CA ASN A 40 -4.35 -16.08 8.59
C ASN A 40 -4.07 -16.29 7.11
N ALA A 41 -2.90 -15.86 6.62
CA ALA A 41 -2.51 -16.06 5.22
C ALA A 41 -2.44 -17.56 4.89
N PRO A 42 -2.96 -17.97 3.71
CA PRO A 42 -2.92 -19.36 3.29
C PRO A 42 -1.51 -19.97 3.36
N GLY A 43 -1.41 -21.18 3.93
CA GLY A 43 -0.17 -21.92 4.00
C GLY A 43 0.74 -21.62 5.21
N CYS A 44 0.32 -20.77 6.15
CA CYS A 44 1.08 -20.56 7.40
C CYS A 44 0.78 -21.64 8.46
N GLU A 45 -0.39 -22.28 8.45
CA GLU A 45 -0.75 -23.26 9.46
C GLU A 45 0.19 -24.50 9.44
N PRO A 46 0.50 -25.10 10.61
CA PRO A 46 0.00 -24.76 11.95
C PRO A 46 0.75 -23.61 12.65
N ASN A 47 1.93 -23.21 12.14
CA ASN A 47 2.79 -22.18 12.75
C ASN A 47 2.70 -20.88 11.96
N CYS A 48 1.86 -19.95 12.39
CA CYS A 48 1.72 -18.67 11.69
C CYS A 48 2.49 -17.55 12.39
N PRO A 49 3.02 -16.58 11.64
CA PRO A 49 3.71 -15.44 12.23
C PRO A 49 2.72 -14.52 12.94
N GLU A 50 3.17 -13.94 14.05
CA GLU A 50 2.48 -12.90 14.81
C GLU A 50 3.29 -11.61 14.79
N TRP A 51 2.59 -10.47 14.86
CA TRP A 51 3.20 -9.14 14.97
C TRP A 51 2.36 -8.21 15.85
N ILE A 52 2.93 -7.05 16.19
CA ILE A 52 2.22 -5.95 16.82
C ILE A 52 1.85 -4.95 15.72
N SER A 53 0.57 -4.84 15.37
CA SER A 53 0.06 -3.72 14.59
C SER A 53 0.13 -2.45 15.44
N ALA A 54 0.68 -1.36 14.89
CA ALA A 54 0.84 -0.06 15.54
C ALA A 54 0.37 1.05 14.59
N GLU A 55 -0.91 1.40 14.64
CA GLU A 55 -1.54 2.24 13.62
C GLU A 55 -2.24 3.45 14.21
N GLY A 56 -2.03 4.63 13.60
CA GLY A 56 -2.68 5.89 13.95
C GLY A 56 -1.71 6.98 14.41
N THR A 57 -2.27 8.08 14.93
CA THR A 57 -1.55 9.28 15.37
C THR A 57 -0.81 9.04 16.69
N ILE A 58 0.48 9.36 16.75
CA ILE A 58 1.28 9.24 17.98
C ILE A 58 0.87 10.33 18.95
N GLU A 59 0.28 9.95 20.08
CA GLU A 59 -0.16 10.85 21.14
C GLU A 59 0.70 10.69 22.40
N ALA A 60 0.48 11.53 23.41
CA ALA A 60 1.33 11.57 24.60
C ALA A 60 1.27 10.26 25.41
N GLU A 61 0.14 9.56 25.37
CA GLU A 61 -0.11 8.31 26.09
C GLU A 61 0.23 7.04 25.29
N THR A 62 0.52 7.15 23.99
CA THR A 62 0.92 6.03 23.12
C THR A 62 2.06 5.17 23.69
N PRO A 63 3.13 5.72 24.30
CA PRO A 63 4.18 4.89 24.92
C PRO A 63 3.66 3.99 26.05
N SER A 64 2.64 4.45 26.79
CA SER A 64 2.02 3.65 27.84
C SER A 64 1.17 2.52 27.28
N LEU A 65 0.52 2.73 26.13
CA LEU A 65 -0.22 1.69 25.40
C LEU A 65 0.74 0.57 24.95
N LEU A 66 1.84 0.91 24.26
CA LEU A 66 2.84 -0.08 23.83
C LEU A 66 3.40 -0.84 25.02
N LYS A 67 3.75 -0.15 26.12
CA LYS A 67 4.25 -0.80 27.34
C LYS A 67 3.27 -1.83 27.92
N ARG A 68 1.96 -1.56 27.86
CA ARG A 68 0.93 -2.53 28.27
C ARG A 68 0.90 -3.73 27.35
N THR A 69 0.92 -3.52 26.03
CA THR A 69 0.97 -4.59 25.02
C THR A 69 2.19 -5.49 25.23
N LEU A 70 3.38 -4.92 25.38
CA LEU A 70 4.61 -5.68 25.62
C LEU A 70 4.59 -6.46 26.94
N LYS A 71 3.96 -5.92 27.99
CA LYS A 71 3.78 -6.64 29.25
C LYS A 71 2.86 -7.86 29.07
N ALA A 72 1.80 -7.73 28.27
CA ALA A 72 0.89 -8.83 27.98
C ALA A 72 1.56 -9.97 27.19
N LEU A 73 2.57 -9.65 26.37
CA LEU A 73 3.36 -10.61 25.61
C LEU A 73 4.32 -11.45 26.44
N LYS A 74 4.52 -11.15 27.74
CA LYS A 74 5.35 -11.95 28.68
C LYS A 74 6.75 -12.28 28.14
N GLY A 75 7.38 -11.33 27.46
CA GLY A 75 8.75 -11.47 26.94
C GLY A 75 8.84 -12.03 25.51
N ARG A 76 7.72 -12.37 24.86
CA ARG A 76 7.69 -12.71 23.44
C ARG A 76 8.09 -11.49 22.61
N GLN A 77 9.04 -11.69 21.69
CA GLN A 77 9.55 -10.65 20.80
C GLN A 77 8.80 -10.72 19.48
N LEU A 78 7.86 -9.80 19.31
CA LEU A 78 7.11 -9.68 18.06
C LEU A 78 7.58 -8.44 17.29
N PRO A 79 7.70 -8.53 15.96
CA PRO A 79 7.97 -7.37 15.12
C PRO A 79 6.80 -6.38 15.22
N VAL A 80 7.11 -5.10 15.05
CA VAL A 80 6.12 -4.02 15.00
C VAL A 80 5.85 -3.66 13.54
N VAL A 81 4.58 -3.65 13.14
CA VAL A 81 4.15 -3.15 11.82
C VAL A 81 3.48 -1.80 12.05
N VAL A 82 4.09 -0.72 11.54
CA VAL A 82 3.65 0.65 11.81
C VAL A 82 3.04 1.32 10.58
N ASN A 83 1.88 1.96 10.78
CA ASN A 83 1.28 2.91 9.84
C ASN A 83 0.84 4.17 10.59
N SER A 84 1.59 5.26 10.47
CA SER A 84 1.39 6.46 11.26
C SER A 84 1.71 7.77 10.50
N PRO A 85 0.83 8.78 10.59
CA PRO A 85 1.14 10.12 10.10
C PRO A 85 2.18 10.86 10.97
N GLY A 86 2.57 10.28 12.11
CA GLY A 86 3.40 10.94 13.13
C GLY A 86 2.57 11.49 14.27
N GLY A 87 3.00 12.60 14.88
CA GLY A 87 2.34 13.21 16.04
C GLY A 87 3.33 13.75 17.07
N ASN A 88 3.15 13.38 18.34
CA ASN A 88 3.96 13.85 19.45
C ASN A 88 5.40 13.33 19.39
N VAL A 89 6.36 14.23 19.23
CA VAL A 89 7.80 13.93 19.09
C VAL A 89 8.40 13.23 20.31
N ASP A 90 8.06 13.67 21.53
CA ASP A 90 8.60 13.06 22.75
C ASP A 90 8.05 11.65 22.95
N ALA A 91 6.78 11.42 22.61
CA ALA A 91 6.18 10.09 22.60
C ALA A 91 6.80 9.18 21.54
N ALA A 92 7.08 9.69 20.33
CA ALA A 92 7.74 8.91 19.29
C ALA A 92 9.16 8.49 19.70
N VAL A 93 9.93 9.39 20.31
CA VAL A 93 11.25 9.07 20.90
C VAL A 93 11.12 8.01 22.00
N ALA A 94 10.13 8.14 22.90
CA ALA A 94 9.90 7.15 23.94
C ALA A 94 9.48 5.78 23.37
N LEU A 95 8.68 5.74 22.29
CA LEU A 95 8.31 4.52 21.59
C LEU A 95 9.54 3.85 20.98
N GLY A 96 10.40 4.58 20.29
CA GLY A 96 11.62 4.00 19.72
C GLY A 96 12.61 3.52 20.79
N GLN A 97 12.69 4.18 21.95
CA GLN A 97 13.44 3.66 23.10
C GLN A 97 12.85 2.34 23.64
N LEU A 98 11.52 2.22 23.71
CA LEU A 98 10.85 0.98 24.13
C LEU A 98 11.10 -0.15 23.13
N ILE A 99 10.98 0.13 21.83
CA ILE A 99 11.25 -0.84 20.75
C ILE A 99 12.70 -1.33 20.84
N ARG A 100 13.67 -0.41 20.93
CA ARG A 100 15.10 -0.74 21.05
C ARG A 100 15.39 -1.57 22.30
N LYS A 101 14.85 -1.14 23.45
CA LYS A 101 15.07 -1.81 24.74
C LYS A 101 14.56 -3.26 24.74
N ASN A 102 13.46 -3.52 24.04
CA ASN A 102 12.88 -4.87 23.95
C ASN A 102 13.42 -5.67 22.75
N LYS A 103 14.36 -5.10 21.98
CA LYS A 103 14.99 -5.70 20.80
C LYS A 103 13.98 -6.12 19.73
N LEU A 104 12.98 -5.26 19.49
CA LEU A 104 11.95 -5.54 18.49
C LEU A 104 12.41 -5.09 17.12
N ASP A 105 12.02 -5.85 16.10
CA ASP A 105 12.10 -5.44 14.71
C ASP A 105 10.91 -4.54 14.36
N ILE A 106 11.04 -3.73 13.32
CA ILE A 106 9.98 -2.83 12.87
C ILE A 106 9.93 -2.72 11.34
N ALA A 107 8.71 -2.73 10.82
CA ALA A 107 8.41 -2.53 9.41
C ALA A 107 7.37 -1.42 9.24
N VAL A 108 7.46 -0.64 8.17
CA VAL A 108 6.33 0.20 7.73
C VAL A 108 5.39 -0.68 6.90
N GLY A 109 4.12 -0.72 7.30
CA GLY A 109 3.09 -1.55 6.68
C GLY A 109 1.71 -1.32 7.30
N THR A 110 0.67 -1.70 6.58
CA THR A 110 -0.73 -1.68 7.02
C THR A 110 -1.15 -3.10 7.40
N THR A 111 -1.83 -3.25 8.54
CA THR A 111 -2.47 -4.51 8.94
C THR A 111 -3.92 -4.50 8.48
N VAL A 112 -4.29 -5.48 7.64
CA VAL A 112 -5.68 -5.74 7.28
C VAL A 112 -6.20 -6.85 8.18
N PHE A 113 -7.16 -6.52 9.03
CA PHE A 113 -7.74 -7.46 9.97
C PHE A 113 -8.77 -8.35 9.29
N SER A 114 -8.94 -9.56 9.81
CA SER A 114 -9.99 -10.51 9.39
C SER A 114 -10.83 -10.93 10.60
N GLY A 115 -12.15 -10.90 10.45
CA GLY A 115 -13.07 -11.15 11.56
C GLY A 115 -13.10 -9.96 12.51
N CYS A 116 -12.66 -10.13 13.76
CA CYS A 116 -12.64 -9.01 14.70
C CYS A 116 -11.52 -8.00 14.44
N GLU A 117 -11.86 -6.72 14.60
CA GLU A 117 -10.96 -5.56 14.56
C GLU A 117 -10.89 -4.88 15.94
N PRO A 118 -9.80 -4.17 16.25
CA PRO A 118 -9.62 -3.54 17.56
C PRO A 118 -10.73 -2.56 17.96
N GLU A 119 -11.36 -1.89 17.00
CA GLU A 119 -12.36 -0.84 17.25
C GLU A 119 -13.79 -1.37 17.34
N MET A 120 -14.02 -2.61 16.92
CA MET A 120 -15.35 -3.21 16.95
C MET A 120 -15.76 -3.57 18.38
N LYS A 121 -16.92 -3.05 18.80
CA LYS A 121 -17.54 -3.38 20.08
C LYS A 121 -18.26 -4.72 19.98
N ASP A 122 -18.14 -5.53 21.02
CA ASP A 122 -18.84 -6.81 21.18
C ASP A 122 -18.62 -7.86 20.07
N CYS A 123 -17.55 -7.73 19.28
CA CYS A 123 -17.20 -8.74 18.27
C CYS A 123 -16.89 -10.10 18.91
N ARG A 124 -17.43 -11.17 18.34
CA ARG A 124 -17.26 -12.55 18.84
C ARG A 124 -16.63 -13.50 17.83
N ASP A 125 -16.35 -13.04 16.61
CA ASP A 125 -15.93 -13.89 15.49
C ASP A 125 -14.58 -14.58 15.72
N ASN A 126 -13.73 -14.02 16.58
CA ASN A 126 -12.42 -14.59 16.92
C ASN A 126 -12.45 -15.43 18.21
N LYS A 127 -13.59 -15.50 18.91
CA LYS A 127 -13.68 -16.27 20.17
C LYS A 127 -13.46 -17.75 19.92
N GLY A 128 -12.56 -18.34 20.71
CA GLY A 128 -12.20 -19.76 20.62
C GLY A 128 -11.25 -20.11 19.48
N LYS A 129 -10.84 -19.15 18.65
CA LYS A 129 -9.94 -19.39 17.50
C LYS A 129 -8.45 -19.31 17.84
N GLY A 130 -8.08 -19.03 19.09
CA GLY A 130 -6.68 -19.09 19.55
C GLY A 130 -5.86 -17.80 19.44
N ALA A 131 -6.39 -16.76 18.79
CA ALA A 131 -5.86 -15.40 18.79
C ALA A 131 -6.99 -14.37 18.87
N ASP A 132 -6.71 -13.21 19.47
CA ASP A 132 -7.70 -12.12 19.60
C ASP A 132 -7.96 -11.43 18.25
N TYR A 133 -6.92 -11.31 17.42
CA TYR A 133 -6.97 -10.68 16.11
C TYR A 133 -6.22 -11.53 15.06
N PHE A 134 -6.82 -11.66 13.89
CA PHE A 134 -6.23 -12.26 12.70
C PHE A 134 -6.09 -11.21 11.61
N GLY A 135 -5.14 -11.40 10.70
CA GLY A 135 -5.01 -10.52 9.56
C GLY A 135 -3.79 -10.81 8.72
N THR A 136 -3.54 -9.95 7.74
CA THR A 136 -2.34 -9.90 6.91
C THR A 136 -1.71 -8.51 7.00
N ALA A 137 -0.44 -8.39 6.60
CA ALA A 137 0.24 -7.10 6.55
C ALA A 137 0.85 -6.89 5.17
N HIS A 138 0.75 -5.68 4.64
CA HIS A 138 1.34 -5.27 3.37
C HIS A 138 1.93 -3.85 3.49
N ASP A 139 2.82 -3.48 2.58
CA ASP A 139 3.51 -2.18 2.58
C ASP A 139 2.80 -1.11 1.73
N ASP A 140 1.85 -1.51 0.87
CA ASP A 140 1.12 -0.60 -0.01
C ASP A 140 0.38 0.51 0.74
N GLY A 141 0.63 1.76 0.35
CA GLY A 141 0.03 2.96 0.92
C GLY A 141 0.42 3.23 2.39
N ALA A 142 1.18 2.34 3.03
CA ALA A 142 1.54 2.47 4.44
C ALA A 142 2.48 3.65 4.63
N MET A 143 2.29 4.41 5.71
CA MET A 143 3.10 5.60 5.95
C MET A 143 3.77 5.61 7.31
N CYS A 144 4.92 6.27 7.39
CA CYS A 144 5.58 6.61 8.63
C CYS A 144 6.15 8.02 8.49
N ASN A 145 5.30 9.01 8.77
CA ASN A 145 5.59 10.41 8.51
C ASN A 145 5.92 11.20 9.79
N SER A 146 6.57 12.35 9.61
CA SER A 146 6.80 13.35 10.66
C SER A 146 7.57 12.79 11.87
N ALA A 147 6.90 12.57 13.00
CA ALA A 147 7.50 12.00 14.20
C ALA A 147 7.65 10.47 14.15
N CYS A 148 6.92 9.76 13.28
CA CYS A 148 6.98 8.29 13.19
C CYS A 148 8.40 7.75 12.90
N PRO A 149 9.23 8.34 12.01
CA PRO A 149 10.62 7.93 11.81
C PRO A 149 11.45 7.88 13.10
N LEU A 150 11.12 8.70 14.11
CA LEU A 150 11.78 8.63 15.42
C LEU A 150 11.41 7.35 16.16
N MET A 151 10.15 6.91 16.13
CA MET A 151 9.75 5.60 16.64
C MET A 151 10.41 4.46 15.84
N PHE A 152 10.35 4.55 14.50
CA PHE A 152 10.92 3.57 13.57
C PHE A 152 12.41 3.33 13.80
N SER A 153 13.18 4.37 14.10
CA SER A 153 14.62 4.26 14.41
C SER A 153 14.96 3.28 15.54
N GLY A 154 14.00 3.01 16.44
CA GLY A 154 14.18 2.09 17.56
C GLY A 154 14.38 0.62 17.16
N GLY A 155 13.96 0.22 15.97
CA GLY A 155 13.99 -1.18 15.52
C GLY A 155 15.38 -1.77 15.40
N VAL A 156 15.51 -3.06 15.70
CA VAL A 156 16.76 -3.81 15.48
C VAL A 156 16.97 -4.06 13.99
N ARG A 157 16.02 -4.72 13.33
CA ARG A 157 15.82 -4.67 11.89
C ARG A 157 14.72 -3.67 11.56
N ARG A 158 14.98 -2.86 10.54
CA ARG A 158 14.15 -1.74 10.10
C ARG A 158 13.94 -1.87 8.61
N VAL A 159 12.71 -2.13 8.19
CA VAL A 159 12.38 -2.33 6.78
C VAL A 159 11.25 -1.39 6.36
N VAL A 160 11.39 -0.85 5.16
CA VAL A 160 10.36 -0.04 4.49
C VAL A 160 10.31 -0.62 3.08
N GLY A 161 9.19 -1.19 2.70
CA GLY A 161 9.05 -1.72 1.36
C GLY A 161 8.87 -0.62 0.32
N ASP A 162 9.01 -0.96 -0.95
CA ASP A 162 9.06 0.01 -2.05
C ASP A 162 7.78 0.85 -2.20
N PHE A 163 6.64 0.35 -1.68
CA PHE A 163 5.33 1.01 -1.74
C PHE A 163 4.94 1.72 -0.43
N ALA A 164 5.79 1.62 0.59
CA ALA A 164 5.61 2.33 1.85
C ALA A 164 6.32 3.69 1.85
N TYR A 165 5.69 4.66 2.49
CA TYR A 165 6.16 6.03 2.60
C TYR A 165 6.83 6.24 3.94
N LEU A 166 8.07 6.75 3.95
CA LEU A 166 8.67 7.28 5.17
C LEU A 166 9.19 8.69 4.88
N GLY A 167 8.59 9.67 5.55
CA GLY A 167 8.84 11.08 5.29
C GLY A 167 9.18 11.88 6.54
N VAL A 168 10.01 12.90 6.38
CA VAL A 168 10.45 13.79 7.47
C VAL A 168 10.16 15.26 7.12
N HIS A 169 9.98 16.08 8.16
CA HIS A 169 9.95 17.53 8.06
C HIS A 169 10.36 18.18 9.37
N GLN A 170 10.57 19.51 9.39
CA GLN A 170 11.01 20.19 10.62
C GLN A 170 9.96 20.11 11.74
N VAL A 171 10.43 19.96 12.98
CA VAL A 171 9.53 19.86 14.14
C VAL A 171 8.93 21.22 14.46
N THR A 172 7.60 21.27 14.52
CA THR A 172 6.87 22.48 14.93
C THR A 172 6.66 22.50 16.43
N THR A 173 7.08 23.58 17.11
CA THR A 173 6.85 23.78 18.54
C THR A 173 5.66 24.72 18.77
N THR A 174 4.65 24.28 19.51
CA THR A 174 3.49 25.11 19.87
C THR A 174 3.63 25.62 21.30
N PHE A 175 3.76 26.94 21.47
CA PHE A 175 3.81 27.60 22.76
C PHE A 175 2.42 28.03 23.21
N ARG A 176 1.96 27.53 24.35
CA ARG A 176 0.75 28.02 25.03
C ARG A 176 1.17 29.10 26.02
N ARG A 177 0.68 30.32 25.84
CA ARG A 177 0.96 31.43 26.75
C ARG A 177 -0.11 31.46 27.82
N GLU A 178 0.30 31.59 29.09
CA GLU A 178 -0.60 31.78 30.21
C GLU A 178 -0.24 33.08 30.93
N LYS A 179 -1.26 33.85 31.31
CA LYS A 179 -1.13 35.00 32.20
C LYS A 179 -1.40 34.52 33.63
N LEU A 180 -0.35 34.51 34.45
CA LEU A 180 -0.41 34.14 35.86
C LEU A 180 -0.50 35.40 36.73
N LEU A 181 -1.47 35.45 37.63
CA LEU A 181 -1.57 36.47 38.67
C LEU A 181 -1.04 35.87 39.97
N TYR A 182 -0.07 36.52 40.61
CA TYR A 182 0.50 36.07 41.87
C TYR A 182 0.06 36.97 43.03
N ARG A 183 -0.22 36.37 44.19
CA ARG A 183 -0.29 37.06 45.49
C ARG A 183 0.97 36.70 46.27
N THR A 184 1.79 37.69 46.54
CA THR A 184 3.03 37.54 47.30
C THR A 184 2.90 38.22 48.65
N THR A 185 3.01 37.44 49.73
CA THR A 185 3.10 37.95 51.10
C THR A 185 4.57 38.13 51.46
N TYR A 186 4.94 39.31 51.98
CA TYR A 186 6.30 39.61 52.40
C TYR A 186 6.32 40.32 53.76
N ARG A 187 7.47 40.27 54.43
CA ARG A 187 7.78 41.01 55.66
C ARG A 187 9.05 41.83 55.43
N ILE A 188 9.08 43.07 55.89
CA ILE A 188 10.29 43.87 55.89
C ILE A 188 11.11 43.50 57.13
N VAL A 189 12.39 43.16 56.96
CA VAL A 189 13.33 42.87 58.06
C VAL A 189 14.60 43.68 57.80
N ASN A 190 15.00 44.52 58.76
CA ASN A 190 16.15 45.44 58.64
C ASN A 190 16.11 46.29 57.34
N GLY A 191 14.94 46.85 57.02
CA GLY A 191 14.72 47.65 55.81
C GLY A 191 14.67 46.86 54.50
N LYS A 192 14.84 45.54 54.50
CA LYS A 192 14.82 44.70 53.29
C LYS A 192 13.56 43.83 53.21
N LYS A 193 13.00 43.74 51.99
CA LYS A 193 11.83 42.90 51.68
C LYS A 193 12.18 41.42 51.72
N LYS A 194 11.62 40.68 52.68
CA LYS A 194 11.71 39.22 52.80
C LYS A 194 10.39 38.60 52.34
N ILE A 195 10.39 37.89 51.22
CA ILE A 195 9.21 37.17 50.71
C ILE A 195 8.90 36.00 51.65
N LEU A 196 7.67 35.93 52.17
CA LEU A 196 7.20 34.85 53.04
C LEU A 196 6.49 33.77 52.25
N SER A 197 5.68 34.14 51.25
CA SER A 197 5.04 33.19 50.33
C SER A 197 4.61 33.87 49.04
N THR A 198 4.57 33.10 47.96
CA THR A 198 3.99 33.50 46.67
C THR A 198 3.01 32.43 46.23
N LYS A 199 1.76 32.80 45.98
CA LYS A 199 0.70 31.90 45.51
C LYS A 199 0.15 32.38 44.17
N VAL A 200 -0.15 31.44 43.27
CA VAL A 200 -0.89 31.74 42.03
C VAL A 200 -2.36 31.92 42.39
N VAL A 201 -2.93 33.08 42.02
CA VAL A 201 -4.31 33.50 42.32
C VAL A 201 -5.21 33.33 41.10
N SER A 202 -4.65 33.44 39.89
CA SER A 202 -5.39 33.27 38.65
C SER A 202 -4.44 32.81 37.56
N ARG A 203 -4.95 31.94 36.68
CA ARG A 203 -4.29 31.50 35.44
C ARG A 203 -5.27 31.74 34.31
N LYS A 204 -4.91 32.61 33.36
CA LYS A 204 -5.71 32.90 32.17
C LYS A 204 -4.95 32.47 30.92
N ASN A 205 -5.62 31.83 29.98
CA ASN A 205 -5.05 31.52 28.66
C ASN A 205 -4.79 32.84 27.91
N ALA A 206 -3.59 33.01 27.36
CA ALA A 206 -3.14 34.20 26.62
C ALA A 206 -2.82 33.88 25.15
N GLY A 207 -3.47 32.85 24.60
CA GLY A 207 -3.29 32.38 23.24
C GLY A 207 -2.11 31.41 23.08
N SER A 208 -1.92 30.94 21.85
CA SER A 208 -0.81 30.09 21.47
C SER A 208 -0.16 30.54 20.18
N TYR A 209 1.14 30.33 20.03
CA TYR A 209 1.87 30.60 18.79
C TYR A 209 2.76 29.39 18.45
N LYS A 210 3.08 29.21 17.17
CA LYS A 210 3.94 28.14 16.68
C LYS A 210 5.30 28.70 16.26
N THR A 211 6.38 27.96 16.50
CA THR A 211 7.68 28.17 15.84
C THR A 211 8.00 26.93 15.03
N TYR A 212 8.53 27.14 13.82
CA TYR A 212 8.85 26.04 12.91
C TYR A 212 10.31 25.59 13.06
N GLU A 213 11.20 26.52 13.42
CA GLU A 213 12.58 26.19 13.74
C GLU A 213 12.68 25.51 15.12
N MET A 214 13.50 24.46 15.17
CA MET A 214 13.82 23.76 16.40
C MET A 214 14.76 24.58 17.28
N SER A 215 14.50 24.60 18.59
CA SER A 215 15.49 25.12 19.54
C SER A 215 16.75 24.25 19.53
N GLN A 216 17.92 24.84 19.80
CA GLN A 216 19.20 24.11 19.89
C GLN A 216 19.15 22.90 20.84
N VAL A 217 18.34 22.98 21.91
CA VAL A 217 18.13 21.89 22.86
C VAL A 217 17.42 20.71 22.21
N VAL A 218 16.35 20.98 21.45
CA VAL A 218 15.59 19.95 20.72
C VAL A 218 16.47 19.33 19.63
N GLU A 219 17.21 20.15 18.89
CA GLU A 219 18.13 19.67 17.86
C GLU A 219 19.18 18.71 18.42
N LYS A 220 19.87 19.11 19.50
CA LYS A 220 20.87 18.28 20.15
C LYS A 220 20.27 16.97 20.68
N LYS A 221 19.06 17.03 21.23
CA LYS A 221 18.34 15.84 21.74
C LYS A 221 18.01 14.85 20.62
N LEU A 222 17.44 15.32 19.50
CA LEU A 222 17.03 14.47 18.38
C LEU A 222 18.23 13.91 17.62
N SER A 223 19.27 14.71 17.41
CA SER A 223 20.54 14.25 16.83
C SER A 223 21.16 13.15 17.69
N ALA A 224 21.32 13.37 19.00
CA ALA A 224 21.86 12.38 19.91
C ALA A 224 21.01 11.10 19.97
N TYR A 225 19.69 11.23 19.90
CA TYR A 225 18.77 10.10 19.85
C TYR A 225 18.97 9.24 18.59
N LEU A 226 18.97 9.86 17.40
CA LEU A 226 19.15 9.15 16.13
C LEU A 226 20.54 8.48 16.06
N GLN A 227 21.58 9.18 16.50
CA GLN A 227 22.93 8.61 16.62
C GLN A 227 22.97 7.43 17.59
N GLY A 228 22.30 7.54 18.74
CA GLY A 228 22.15 6.43 19.70
C GLY A 228 21.38 5.22 19.15
N MET A 229 20.57 5.42 18.09
CA MET A 229 19.90 4.36 17.33
C MET A 229 20.71 3.85 16.12
N GLY A 230 21.94 4.34 15.95
CA GLY A 230 22.85 3.97 14.86
C GLY A 230 22.49 4.59 13.51
N ILE A 231 21.71 5.66 13.48
CA ILE A 231 21.31 6.35 12.24
C ILE A 231 22.32 7.46 11.91
N GLY A 232 22.71 7.54 10.64
CA GLY A 232 23.59 8.59 10.15
C GLY A 232 22.92 9.98 10.11
N ASP A 233 23.73 11.03 10.10
CA ASP A 233 23.26 12.41 10.26
C ASP A 233 22.31 12.90 9.13
N GLY A 234 22.29 12.22 7.98
CA GLY A 234 21.51 12.62 6.81
C GLY A 234 20.00 12.71 7.08
N VAL A 235 19.43 11.81 7.90
CA VAL A 235 17.98 11.85 8.22
C VAL A 235 17.64 13.12 9.00
N PHE A 236 18.46 13.46 9.98
CA PHE A 236 18.28 14.66 10.80
C PHE A 236 18.48 15.94 9.98
N LEU A 237 19.47 15.95 9.08
CA LEU A 237 19.70 17.09 8.19
C LEU A 237 18.51 17.31 7.24
N THR A 238 17.99 16.25 6.62
CA THR A 238 16.80 16.36 5.75
C THR A 238 15.58 16.83 6.54
N MET A 239 15.39 16.33 7.76
CA MET A 239 14.32 16.78 8.66
C MET A 239 14.41 18.30 8.93
N LYS A 240 15.61 18.81 9.24
CA LYS A 240 15.82 20.26 9.47
C LYS A 240 15.55 21.13 8.24
N ASN A 241 15.91 20.63 7.06
CA ASN A 241 15.86 21.39 5.81
C ASN A 241 14.50 21.33 5.10
N THR A 242 13.57 20.53 5.62
CA THR A 242 12.24 20.37 5.01
C THR A 242 11.20 21.24 5.75
N PRO A 243 10.49 22.14 5.03
CA PRO A 243 9.46 23.01 5.62
C PRO A 243 8.39 22.25 6.42
N ALA A 244 7.83 22.84 7.48
CA ALA A 244 6.84 22.16 8.33
C ALA A 244 5.50 21.92 7.62
N SER A 245 5.24 22.68 6.56
CA SER A 245 4.08 22.54 5.67
C SER A 245 4.26 21.46 4.60
N GLU A 246 5.43 20.82 4.54
CA GLU A 246 5.80 19.81 3.55
C GLU A 246 6.18 18.50 4.24
N ILE A 247 6.19 17.41 3.49
CA ILE A 247 6.77 16.13 3.92
C ILE A 247 7.76 15.71 2.83
N HIS A 248 9.05 15.62 3.19
CA HIS A 248 10.06 15.09 2.29
C HIS A 248 10.12 13.58 2.46
N GLN A 249 9.56 12.85 1.50
CA GLN A 249 9.68 11.40 1.44
C GLN A 249 11.13 11.02 1.18
N LEU A 250 11.68 10.15 2.03
CA LEU A 250 13.02 9.61 1.84
C LEU A 250 12.95 8.47 0.81
N VAL A 251 13.89 8.47 -0.13
CA VAL A 251 14.04 7.36 -1.09
C VAL A 251 14.73 6.19 -0.40
N LEU A 252 14.27 4.96 -0.63
CA LEU A 252 14.74 3.76 0.07
C LEU A 252 16.28 3.57 0.02
N ALA A 253 16.90 3.80 -1.14
CA ALA A 253 18.35 3.75 -1.29
C ALA A 253 19.09 4.76 -0.39
N ASN A 254 18.53 5.95 -0.18
CA ASN A 254 19.07 6.94 0.74
C ASN A 254 18.83 6.52 2.20
N MET A 255 17.67 5.94 2.50
CA MET A 255 17.41 5.39 3.83
C MET A 255 18.46 4.34 4.21
N LEU A 256 18.82 3.44 3.28
CA LEU A 256 19.83 2.41 3.52
C LEU A 256 21.23 3.03 3.74
N ARG A 257 21.62 3.99 2.89
CA ARG A 257 22.91 4.71 3.03
C ARG A 257 23.03 5.47 4.35
N MET A 258 21.92 6.01 4.86
CA MET A 258 21.85 6.70 6.14
C MET A 258 21.63 5.75 7.32
N ASN A 259 21.59 4.44 7.07
CA ASN A 259 21.29 3.40 8.06
C ASN A 259 19.93 3.59 8.76
N LEU A 260 18.97 4.24 8.11
CA LEU A 260 17.60 4.37 8.59
C LEU A 260 16.84 3.05 8.43
N VAL A 261 16.99 2.39 7.28
CA VAL A 261 16.61 0.98 7.08
C VAL A 261 17.86 0.10 7.16
N THR A 262 17.67 -1.16 7.54
CA THR A 262 18.76 -2.15 7.65
C THR A 262 18.89 -3.04 6.42
N SER A 263 17.86 -3.08 5.57
CA SER A 263 17.84 -3.80 4.31
C SER A 263 16.79 -3.18 3.38
N LEU A 264 16.69 -3.71 2.16
CA LEU A 264 15.67 -3.35 1.16
C LEU A 264 14.50 -4.35 1.17
N ASP A 265 14.37 -5.14 2.23
CA ASP A 265 13.24 -6.06 2.38
C ASP A 265 11.95 -5.28 2.67
N THR A 266 10.81 -5.96 2.61
CA THR A 266 9.49 -5.41 2.91
C THR A 266 8.97 -5.94 4.24
N VAL A 267 7.75 -5.54 4.61
CA VAL A 267 7.05 -6.07 5.80
C VAL A 267 6.95 -7.61 5.80
N ASP A 268 6.95 -8.24 4.62
CA ASP A 268 6.89 -9.69 4.43
C ASP A 268 8.04 -10.44 5.10
N LEU A 269 9.19 -9.79 5.30
CA LEU A 269 10.31 -10.34 6.07
C LEU A 269 9.86 -10.83 7.46
N PHE A 270 8.81 -10.21 8.01
CA PHE A 270 8.30 -10.47 9.35
C PHE A 270 6.92 -11.13 9.37
N THR A 271 6.13 -11.01 8.30
CA THR A 271 4.71 -11.36 8.31
C THR A 271 4.30 -12.40 7.27
N ALA A 272 5.15 -12.75 6.30
CA ALA A 272 4.79 -13.69 5.26
C ALA A 272 4.54 -15.11 5.83
N ALA A 273 3.54 -15.81 5.28
CA ALA A 273 3.17 -17.17 5.70
C ALA A 273 4.34 -18.16 5.68
N THR A 274 5.30 -17.94 4.79
CA THR A 274 6.43 -18.85 4.55
C THR A 274 7.54 -18.76 5.59
N ILE A 275 7.63 -17.68 6.38
CA ILE A 275 8.78 -17.46 7.28
C ILE A 275 8.85 -18.51 8.39
N CYS A 276 7.69 -19.06 8.80
CA CYS A 276 7.61 -20.06 9.86
C CYS A 276 8.03 -21.47 9.42
N ARG A 277 8.39 -21.64 8.14
CA ARG A 277 9.01 -22.86 7.61
C ARG A 277 10.54 -22.81 7.68
N ALA A 278 11.13 -21.65 8.03
CA ALA A 278 12.57 -21.52 8.15
C ALA A 278 13.12 -22.34 9.33
N ASN A 279 14.38 -22.74 9.24
CA ASN A 279 15.11 -23.42 10.31
C ASN A 279 16.39 -22.63 10.67
N PRO A 280 16.53 -22.09 11.89
CA PRO A 280 15.56 -22.17 12.99
C PRO A 280 14.29 -21.34 12.73
N MET A 281 13.16 -21.80 13.28
CA MET A 281 11.87 -21.10 13.14
C MET A 281 11.96 -19.72 13.81
N PRO A 282 11.47 -18.65 13.14
CA PRO A 282 11.45 -17.31 13.72
C PRO A 282 10.66 -17.25 15.03
N ALA A 283 11.13 -16.45 15.99
CA ALA A 283 10.55 -16.34 17.33
C ALA A 283 9.12 -15.80 17.35
N ASN A 284 8.68 -15.16 16.27
CA ASN A 284 7.34 -14.63 16.13
C ASN A 284 6.34 -15.64 15.53
N CYS A 285 6.76 -16.86 15.21
CA CYS A 285 5.88 -17.93 14.76
C CYS A 285 5.25 -18.66 15.93
N ARG A 286 3.93 -18.90 15.85
CA ARG A 286 3.18 -19.58 16.91
C ARG A 286 2.15 -20.56 16.37
N GLU A 287 2.18 -21.75 16.95
CA GLU A 287 1.13 -22.75 16.86
C GLU A 287 -0.04 -22.43 17.78
N ILE A 288 -1.27 -22.60 17.29
CA ILE A 288 -2.46 -22.61 18.15
C ILE A 288 -2.59 -24.04 18.72
N PRO A 289 -2.57 -24.23 20.05
CA PRO A 289 -2.78 -25.56 20.62
C PRO A 289 -4.19 -26.05 20.25
N ALA A 290 -4.29 -27.22 19.62
CA ALA A 290 -5.57 -27.87 19.41
C ALA A 290 -6.29 -28.06 20.76
N GLY A 291 -7.53 -27.58 20.87
CA GLY A 291 -8.34 -27.73 22.08
C GLY A 291 -8.56 -29.21 22.42
N LYS A 292 -8.53 -29.54 23.71
CA LYS A 292 -8.63 -30.91 24.24
C LYS A 292 -9.97 -31.64 24.02
N ASP A 293 -10.89 -31.11 23.21
CA ASP A 293 -12.23 -31.68 23.01
C ASP A 293 -12.59 -31.95 21.54
N THR A 294 -11.60 -32.30 20.72
CA THR A 294 -11.86 -32.97 19.44
C THR A 294 -11.06 -34.26 19.37
N LYS A 295 -11.75 -35.37 19.65
CA LYS A 295 -11.29 -36.73 19.32
C LYS A 295 -10.91 -36.74 17.82
N PRO A 296 -9.77 -37.34 17.43
CA PRO A 296 -9.45 -37.47 16.02
C PRO A 296 -10.58 -38.27 15.38
N ALA A 297 -11.29 -37.67 14.42
CA ALA A 297 -12.04 -38.48 13.48
C ALA A 297 -10.98 -39.24 12.67
N ASP A 298 -11.00 -40.57 12.77
CA ASP A 298 -10.27 -41.45 11.87
C ASP A 298 -10.70 -41.11 10.44
N LEU A 299 -9.92 -40.25 9.79
CA LEU A 299 -9.89 -40.14 8.35
C LEU A 299 -8.74 -41.04 7.87
N PRO A 300 -9.01 -41.91 6.89
CA PRO A 300 -8.07 -42.96 6.51
C PRO A 300 -6.73 -42.36 6.10
N THR A 301 -5.65 -43.03 6.48
CA THR A 301 -4.30 -42.85 5.95
C THR A 301 -4.33 -42.92 4.42
N ALA A 302 -4.57 -41.80 3.77
CA ALA A 302 -4.22 -41.58 2.39
C ALA A 302 -2.77 -41.11 2.38
N GLN A 303 -1.89 -41.92 1.79
CA GLN A 303 -0.59 -41.46 1.34
C GLN A 303 -0.82 -40.23 0.46
N ALA A 304 -0.54 -39.05 0.99
CA ALA A 304 -0.69 -37.80 0.28
C ALA A 304 0.48 -37.65 -0.70
N ASN A 305 0.23 -38.06 -1.94
CA ASN A 305 0.78 -37.34 -3.08
C ASN A 305 0.36 -35.85 -2.96
N PRO A 306 1.20 -34.90 -3.41
CA PRO A 306 1.02 -33.48 -3.12
C PRO A 306 -0.34 -32.99 -3.64
N ALA A 307 -1.24 -32.64 -2.73
CA ALA A 307 -2.51 -32.01 -3.07
C ALA A 307 -2.30 -30.50 -3.14
N GLU A 308 -2.44 -29.98 -4.36
CA GLU A 308 -2.47 -28.57 -4.72
C GLU A 308 -3.61 -27.84 -4.01
N ALA A 309 -3.32 -26.64 -3.51
CA ALA A 309 -4.33 -25.68 -3.12
C ALA A 309 -5.21 -25.39 -4.35
N THR A 310 -6.50 -25.65 -4.23
CA THR A 310 -7.47 -25.31 -5.26
C THR A 310 -7.79 -23.82 -5.24
N THR A 311 -6.93 -22.97 -5.82
CA THR A 311 -7.42 -22.23 -7.00
C THR A 311 -7.66 -23.28 -8.07
N PRO A 312 -8.63 -23.18 -8.99
CA PRO A 312 -8.72 -24.18 -10.05
C PRO A 312 -7.44 -24.13 -10.90
N LYS A 313 -6.43 -24.91 -10.50
CA LYS A 313 -5.29 -25.28 -11.30
C LYS A 313 -5.88 -26.04 -12.47
N GLY A 314 -5.81 -25.41 -13.64
CA GLY A 314 -6.37 -25.95 -14.88
C GLY A 314 -7.71 -25.38 -15.31
N ALA A 315 -8.26 -24.32 -14.69
CA ALA A 315 -9.33 -23.58 -15.35
C ALA A 315 -8.76 -22.75 -16.51
N ASP A 316 -9.40 -22.86 -17.67
CA ASP A 316 -9.13 -22.02 -18.83
C ASP A 316 -9.23 -20.54 -18.48
N MET A 317 -8.43 -19.71 -19.16
CA MET A 317 -8.49 -18.26 -19.04
C MET A 317 -9.91 -17.75 -19.25
N ARG A 318 -10.43 -17.04 -18.24
CA ARG A 318 -11.73 -16.38 -18.24
C ARG A 318 -11.56 -14.88 -18.46
N PHE A 319 -12.51 -14.27 -19.15
CA PHE A 319 -12.56 -12.83 -19.37
C PHE A 319 -13.82 -12.27 -18.72
N VAL A 320 -13.66 -11.32 -17.81
CA VAL A 320 -14.76 -10.78 -17.00
C VAL A 320 -14.70 -9.26 -17.02
N LEU A 321 -15.84 -8.61 -17.28
CA LEU A 321 -15.95 -7.15 -17.19
C LEU A 321 -16.08 -6.74 -15.72
N VAL A 322 -15.18 -5.85 -15.29
CA VAL A 322 -15.06 -5.44 -13.89
C VAL A 322 -15.08 -3.92 -13.80
N ARG A 323 -15.68 -3.43 -12.72
CA ARG A 323 -15.72 -2.02 -12.32
C ARG A 323 -15.05 -1.85 -10.96
N GLY A 324 -14.30 -0.75 -10.81
CA GLY A 324 -13.69 -0.38 -9.55
C GLY A 324 -14.71 -0.23 -8.42
N SER A 325 -14.43 -0.85 -7.28
CA SER A 325 -15.29 -0.79 -6.08
C SER A 325 -14.86 0.28 -5.07
N ASN A 326 -13.75 0.97 -5.31
CA ASN A 326 -13.17 1.92 -4.36
C ASN A 326 -14.10 3.14 -4.13
N PRO A 327 -14.46 3.48 -2.87
CA PRO A 327 -15.31 4.63 -2.58
C PRO A 327 -14.80 5.96 -3.14
N LEU A 328 -13.49 6.11 -3.33
CA LEU A 328 -12.86 7.31 -3.87
C LEU A 328 -13.22 7.60 -5.33
N CYS A 329 -13.66 6.59 -6.09
CA CYS A 329 -14.11 6.77 -7.47
C CYS A 329 -15.63 6.87 -7.60
N ASN A 330 -16.42 6.52 -6.59
CA ASN A 330 -17.88 6.54 -6.73
C ASN A 330 -18.43 7.96 -6.94
N PRO A 331 -19.36 8.17 -7.90
CA PRO A 331 -20.02 7.18 -8.76
C PRO A 331 -19.32 6.93 -10.11
N ASP A 332 -18.14 7.50 -10.37
CA ASP A 332 -17.37 7.44 -11.62
C ASP A 332 -16.12 6.56 -11.49
N CYS A 333 -16.30 5.24 -11.58
CA CYS A 333 -15.22 4.28 -11.39
C CYS A 333 -14.67 3.77 -12.73
N PRO A 334 -13.37 3.41 -12.77
CA PRO A 334 -12.78 2.80 -13.95
C PRO A 334 -13.30 1.36 -14.13
N GLU A 335 -13.38 0.94 -15.39
CA GLU A 335 -13.73 -0.41 -15.81
C GLU A 335 -12.54 -1.06 -16.53
N TRP A 336 -12.45 -2.39 -16.45
CA TRP A 336 -11.43 -3.18 -17.13
C TRP A 336 -11.96 -4.58 -17.44
N ILE A 337 -11.22 -5.30 -18.27
CA ILE A 337 -11.46 -6.73 -18.51
C ILE A 337 -10.44 -7.51 -17.69
N SER A 338 -10.89 -8.25 -16.67
CA SER A 338 -10.08 -9.22 -15.97
C SER A 338 -9.85 -10.45 -16.86
N ALA A 339 -8.60 -10.88 -17.00
CA ALA A 339 -8.16 -12.02 -17.81
C ALA A 339 -7.35 -12.98 -16.93
N GLU A 340 -8.02 -13.98 -16.37
CA GLU A 340 -7.42 -14.84 -15.34
C GLU A 340 -7.54 -16.33 -15.65
N GLY A 341 -6.46 -17.07 -15.43
CA GLY A 341 -6.40 -18.53 -15.59
C GLY A 341 -5.36 -19.00 -16.59
N THR A 342 -5.49 -20.24 -17.04
CA THR A 342 -4.51 -20.89 -17.93
C THR A 342 -4.75 -20.48 -19.38
N ILE A 343 -3.70 -20.09 -20.10
CA ILE A 343 -3.81 -19.83 -21.54
C ILE A 343 -4.00 -21.16 -22.27
N THR A 344 -5.06 -21.28 -23.06
CA THR A 344 -5.35 -22.46 -23.87
C THR A 344 -5.58 -22.06 -25.32
N ALA A 345 -5.72 -23.04 -26.21
CA ALA A 345 -6.06 -22.80 -27.62
C ALA A 345 -7.40 -22.05 -27.80
N GLN A 346 -8.28 -22.05 -26.78
CA GLN A 346 -9.57 -21.36 -26.81
C GLN A 346 -9.50 -19.91 -26.30
N THR A 347 -8.40 -19.52 -25.65
CA THR A 347 -8.22 -18.16 -25.11
C THR A 347 -8.48 -17.04 -26.14
N PRO A 348 -8.00 -17.11 -27.40
CA PRO A 348 -8.27 -16.05 -28.38
C PRO A 348 -9.75 -15.87 -28.69
N GLU A 349 -10.52 -16.95 -28.74
CA GLU A 349 -11.95 -16.90 -29.02
C GLU A 349 -12.74 -16.34 -27.83
N LYS A 350 -12.40 -16.75 -26.60
CA LYS A 350 -13.00 -16.19 -25.39
C LYS A 350 -12.69 -14.69 -25.23
N LEU A 351 -11.47 -14.26 -25.62
CA LEU A 351 -11.11 -12.85 -25.66
C LEU A 351 -11.97 -12.09 -26.67
N ARG A 352 -12.14 -12.62 -27.89
CA ARG A 352 -13.00 -12.00 -28.91
C ARG A 352 -14.43 -11.80 -28.41
N GLN A 353 -15.01 -12.82 -27.79
CA GLN A 353 -16.35 -12.74 -27.20
C GLN A 353 -16.45 -11.65 -26.12
N ALA A 354 -15.44 -11.51 -25.27
CA ALA A 354 -15.41 -10.44 -24.26
C ALA A 354 -15.28 -9.04 -24.89
N LEU A 355 -14.49 -8.90 -25.97
CA LEU A 355 -14.35 -7.64 -26.70
C LEU A 355 -15.64 -7.24 -27.43
N ASP A 356 -16.36 -8.21 -27.99
CA ASP A 356 -17.67 -8.00 -28.60
C ASP A 356 -18.70 -7.56 -27.54
N ALA A 357 -18.66 -8.16 -26.36
CA ALA A 357 -19.58 -7.83 -25.25
C ALA A 357 -19.41 -6.39 -24.72
N VAL A 358 -18.21 -5.79 -24.83
CA VAL A 358 -17.98 -4.40 -24.42
C VAL A 358 -18.28 -3.39 -25.53
N ALA A 359 -18.81 -3.84 -26.67
CA ALA A 359 -19.37 -3.02 -27.77
C ALA A 359 -18.39 -1.96 -28.32
N GLY A 360 -17.14 -2.34 -28.54
CA GLY A 360 -16.11 -1.47 -29.13
C GLY A 360 -15.45 -0.49 -28.16
N ARG A 361 -15.79 -0.55 -26.87
CA ARG A 361 -15.07 0.22 -25.83
C ARG A 361 -13.64 -0.31 -25.67
N ARG A 362 -12.68 0.60 -25.58
CA ARG A 362 -11.27 0.27 -25.32
C ARG A 362 -11.02 0.22 -23.82
N LEU A 363 -11.27 -0.93 -23.22
CA LEU A 363 -10.97 -1.16 -21.82
C LEU A 363 -9.57 -1.79 -21.67
N PRO A 364 -8.79 -1.44 -20.63
CA PRO A 364 -7.56 -2.15 -20.34
C PRO A 364 -7.86 -3.60 -19.96
N ILE A 365 -6.93 -4.50 -20.29
CA ILE A 365 -6.98 -5.91 -19.88
C ILE A 365 -6.02 -6.11 -18.70
N VAL A 366 -6.56 -6.60 -17.58
CA VAL A 366 -5.80 -6.97 -16.38
C VAL A 366 -5.54 -8.47 -16.41
N ILE A 367 -4.28 -8.89 -16.57
CA ILE A 367 -3.89 -10.28 -16.81
C ILE A 367 -3.23 -10.88 -15.56
N SER A 368 -3.74 -12.03 -15.10
CA SER A 368 -3.06 -12.92 -14.15
C SER A 368 -3.10 -14.37 -14.64
N SER A 369 -1.96 -14.92 -15.03
CA SER A 369 -1.87 -16.24 -15.66
C SER A 369 -0.56 -16.96 -15.36
N GLN A 370 -0.68 -18.26 -15.09
CA GLN A 370 0.48 -19.18 -14.98
C GLN A 370 1.09 -19.54 -16.36
N GLY A 371 0.54 -19.00 -17.46
CA GLY A 371 0.89 -19.36 -18.83
C GLY A 371 0.04 -20.51 -19.37
N GLY A 372 0.61 -21.31 -20.27
CA GLY A 372 -0.08 -22.40 -20.97
C GLY A 372 0.28 -22.47 -22.45
N ASP A 373 -0.71 -22.62 -23.33
CA ASP A 373 -0.52 -22.79 -24.76
C ASP A 373 0.14 -21.57 -25.45
N VAL A 374 1.26 -21.78 -26.13
CA VAL A 374 2.05 -20.71 -26.76
C VAL A 374 1.34 -20.12 -27.97
N GLU A 375 0.70 -20.94 -28.80
CA GLU A 375 -0.03 -20.45 -29.99
C GLU A 375 -1.27 -19.65 -29.58
N GLY A 376 -1.99 -20.10 -28.54
CA GLY A 376 -3.05 -19.36 -27.88
C GLY A 376 -2.58 -18.00 -27.35
N ALA A 377 -1.40 -17.95 -26.70
CA ALA A 377 -0.81 -16.69 -26.23
C ALA A 377 -0.47 -15.73 -27.39
N LEU A 378 0.14 -16.26 -28.47
CA LEU A 378 0.46 -15.49 -29.69
C LEU A 378 -0.81 -14.91 -30.33
N ALA A 379 -1.84 -15.73 -30.52
CA ALA A 379 -3.10 -15.32 -31.13
C ALA A 379 -3.87 -14.32 -30.27
N ALA A 380 -3.95 -14.55 -28.95
CA ALA A 380 -4.57 -13.61 -28.02
C ALA A 380 -3.81 -12.27 -28.00
N GLY A 381 -2.48 -12.31 -27.95
CA GLY A 381 -1.64 -11.11 -28.02
C GLY A 381 -1.81 -10.33 -29.33
N ARG A 382 -2.03 -11.00 -30.47
CA ARG A 382 -2.37 -10.33 -31.74
C ARG A 382 -3.72 -9.62 -31.67
N LEU A 383 -4.74 -10.24 -31.06
CA LEU A 383 -6.06 -9.61 -30.87
C LEU A 383 -5.97 -8.36 -29.98
N ILE A 384 -5.19 -8.42 -28.90
CA ILE A 384 -4.89 -7.27 -28.03
C ILE A 384 -4.28 -6.13 -28.85
N ARG A 385 -3.27 -6.43 -29.68
CA ARG A 385 -2.60 -5.44 -30.53
C ARG A 385 -3.55 -4.83 -31.57
N GLU A 386 -4.32 -5.67 -32.25
CA GLU A 386 -5.28 -5.27 -33.30
C GLU A 386 -6.32 -4.27 -32.76
N HIS A 387 -6.83 -4.52 -31.54
CA HIS A 387 -7.80 -3.67 -30.88
C HIS A 387 -7.17 -2.47 -30.14
N LYS A 388 -5.83 -2.34 -30.19
CA LYS A 388 -5.05 -1.29 -29.53
C LYS A 388 -5.32 -1.21 -28.03
N LEU A 389 -5.36 -2.37 -27.39
CA LEU A 389 -5.69 -2.46 -25.97
C LEU A 389 -4.45 -2.27 -25.11
N ASP A 390 -4.66 -1.61 -23.99
CA ASP A 390 -3.70 -1.50 -22.91
C ASP A 390 -3.75 -2.74 -22.03
N VAL A 391 -2.60 -3.17 -21.53
CA VAL A 391 -2.50 -4.36 -20.66
C VAL A 391 -1.79 -4.02 -19.37
N VAL A 392 -2.29 -4.64 -18.30
CA VAL A 392 -1.73 -4.58 -16.95
C VAL A 392 -1.50 -6.01 -16.48
N VAL A 393 -0.36 -6.30 -15.88
CA VAL A 393 -0.19 -7.55 -15.12
C VAL A 393 -0.52 -7.28 -13.65
N ALA A 394 -1.64 -7.83 -13.20
CA ALA A 394 -2.13 -7.75 -11.83
C ALA A 394 -3.25 -8.80 -11.62
N HIS A 395 -3.57 -9.13 -10.37
CA HIS A 395 -4.76 -9.94 -10.04
C HIS A 395 -5.99 -9.03 -9.93
N THR A 396 -7.16 -9.52 -10.33
CA THR A 396 -8.43 -8.87 -10.03
C THR A 396 -9.07 -9.56 -8.82
N ASP A 397 -9.16 -8.85 -7.72
CA ASP A 397 -9.92 -9.27 -6.54
C ASP A 397 -11.38 -8.86 -6.70
N PHE A 398 -12.28 -9.84 -6.74
CA PHE A 398 -13.72 -9.62 -6.93
C PHE A 398 -14.38 -9.35 -5.58
N VAL A 399 -14.87 -8.12 -5.39
CA VAL A 399 -15.43 -7.66 -4.11
C VAL A 399 -16.87 -8.13 -3.91
N ASP A 400 -17.61 -8.36 -5.00
CA ASP A 400 -18.94 -8.95 -4.91
C ASP A 400 -18.86 -10.46 -4.70
N CYS A 401 -18.32 -11.19 -5.68
CA CYS A 401 -18.15 -12.63 -5.64
C CYS A 401 -17.25 -13.10 -6.79
N ASP A 402 -16.68 -14.29 -6.61
CA ASP A 402 -15.92 -14.95 -7.67
C ASP A 402 -16.82 -15.30 -8.87
N PRO A 403 -16.46 -14.84 -10.10
CA PRO A 403 -17.22 -15.12 -11.29
C PRO A 403 -17.33 -16.63 -11.56
N SER A 404 -18.55 -17.14 -11.49
CA SER A 404 -18.87 -18.56 -11.65
C SER A 404 -20.31 -18.72 -12.13
N ALA A 405 -20.70 -19.95 -12.50
CA ALA A 405 -22.10 -20.21 -12.86
C ALA A 405 -23.08 -19.89 -11.72
N ASP A 406 -22.60 -20.00 -10.47
CA ASP A 406 -23.39 -19.77 -9.26
C ASP A 406 -23.31 -18.30 -8.78
N CYS A 407 -22.44 -17.48 -9.37
CA CYS A 407 -22.42 -16.04 -9.11
C CYS A 407 -22.36 -15.19 -10.38
N LEU A 408 -23.52 -14.59 -10.68
CA LEU A 408 -23.69 -13.66 -11.79
C LEU A 408 -23.54 -12.22 -11.29
N ALA A 409 -22.80 -11.41 -12.04
CA ALA A 409 -22.68 -9.99 -11.81
C ALA A 409 -24.04 -9.28 -11.76
N LYS A 410 -24.17 -8.33 -10.83
CA LYS A 410 -25.29 -7.37 -10.85
C LYS A 410 -25.14 -6.45 -12.07
N ASP A 411 -26.19 -6.31 -12.87
CA ASP A 411 -26.21 -5.51 -14.10
C ASP A 411 -25.14 -5.91 -15.15
N GLY A 412 -24.62 -7.15 -15.08
CA GLY A 412 -23.65 -7.69 -16.03
C GLY A 412 -22.20 -7.20 -15.84
N VAL A 413 -21.89 -6.50 -14.74
CA VAL A 413 -20.54 -6.01 -14.41
C VAL A 413 -20.17 -6.39 -12.98
N HIS A 414 -19.07 -7.11 -12.81
CA HIS A 414 -18.56 -7.41 -11.48
C HIS A 414 -17.91 -6.19 -10.84
N THR A 415 -17.93 -6.12 -9.52
CA THR A 415 -17.18 -5.11 -8.76
C THR A 415 -15.87 -5.68 -8.25
N GLY A 416 -14.77 -4.95 -8.39
CA GLY A 416 -13.46 -5.49 -8.02
C GLY A 416 -12.40 -4.43 -7.80
N LEU A 417 -11.22 -4.92 -7.39
CA LEU A 417 -9.99 -4.17 -7.22
C LEU A 417 -8.87 -4.85 -8.01
N THR A 418 -7.85 -4.08 -8.39
CA THR A 418 -6.64 -4.62 -9.02
C THR A 418 -5.54 -4.74 -7.96
N ILE A 419 -4.99 -5.93 -7.76
CA ILE A 419 -3.90 -6.22 -6.80
C ILE A 419 -2.65 -6.61 -7.59
N GLU A 420 -1.70 -5.67 -7.71
CA GLU A 420 -0.48 -5.89 -8.50
C GLU A 420 0.43 -6.99 -7.91
N ALA A 421 0.54 -7.06 -6.58
CA ALA A 421 1.39 -8.02 -5.86
C ALA A 421 0.95 -9.49 -5.98
N GLU A 422 -0.32 -9.70 -6.32
CA GLU A 422 -0.91 -11.02 -6.58
C GLU A 422 -0.97 -11.32 -8.08
N GLY A 423 -0.63 -10.34 -8.93
CA GLY A 423 -0.49 -10.53 -10.36
C GLY A 423 0.64 -11.47 -10.69
N GLU A 424 0.32 -12.57 -11.37
CA GLU A 424 1.30 -13.48 -11.93
C GLU A 424 1.21 -13.46 -13.45
N CYS A 425 2.34 -13.50 -14.14
CA CYS A 425 2.37 -13.75 -15.57
C CYS A 425 3.60 -14.61 -15.89
N ALA A 426 3.37 -15.92 -15.91
CA ALA A 426 4.40 -16.94 -16.02
C ALA A 426 4.42 -17.63 -17.39
N SER A 427 5.54 -18.28 -17.70
CA SER A 427 5.74 -19.10 -18.90
C SER A 427 5.41 -18.38 -20.21
N SER A 428 4.29 -18.71 -20.86
CA SER A 428 3.83 -18.12 -22.13
C SER A 428 2.99 -16.85 -21.96
N CYS A 429 2.59 -16.48 -20.74
CA CYS A 429 1.83 -15.25 -20.49
C CYS A 429 2.55 -13.96 -20.96
N PRO A 430 3.88 -13.79 -20.75
CA PRO A 430 4.60 -12.62 -21.27
C PRO A 430 4.49 -12.44 -22.79
N ILE A 431 4.23 -13.51 -23.54
CA ILE A 431 3.98 -13.46 -24.99
C ILE A 431 2.64 -12.77 -25.24
N MET A 432 1.57 -13.12 -24.52
CA MET A 432 0.28 -12.44 -24.64
C MET A 432 0.37 -10.96 -24.24
N VAL A 433 1.06 -10.65 -23.13
CA VAL A 433 1.28 -9.27 -22.64
C VAL A 433 2.00 -8.40 -23.67
N ALA A 434 2.94 -8.95 -24.44
CA ALA A 434 3.65 -8.21 -25.48
C ALA A 434 2.70 -7.58 -26.53
N GLY A 435 1.49 -8.11 -26.70
CA GLY A 435 0.45 -7.56 -27.58
C GLY A 435 -0.06 -6.16 -27.21
N GLY A 436 0.07 -5.74 -25.95
CA GLY A 436 -0.46 -4.44 -25.48
C GLY A 436 0.23 -3.22 -26.11
N VAL A 437 -0.53 -2.13 -26.30
CA VAL A 437 0.01 -0.83 -26.77
C VAL A 437 0.69 -0.06 -25.65
N LYS A 438 0.03 0.09 -24.49
CA LYS A 438 0.68 0.40 -23.21
C LYS A 438 0.68 -0.86 -22.36
N ARG A 439 1.84 -1.19 -21.79
CA ARG A 439 2.08 -2.41 -21.02
C ARG A 439 2.59 -2.02 -19.64
N ILE A 440 1.73 -2.14 -18.65
CA ILE A 440 2.06 -1.88 -17.25
C ILE A 440 2.36 -3.20 -16.58
N ILE A 441 3.60 -3.36 -16.16
CA ILE A 441 4.05 -4.49 -15.37
C ILE A 441 4.80 -3.87 -14.21
N GLY A 442 4.04 -3.52 -13.17
CA GLY A 442 4.64 -2.87 -12.03
C GLY A 442 5.53 -3.84 -11.25
N PRO A 443 6.40 -3.30 -10.37
CA PRO A 443 7.47 -4.07 -9.77
C PRO A 443 7.01 -5.16 -8.79
N ALA A 444 5.76 -5.15 -8.34
CA ALA A 444 5.20 -6.19 -7.46
C ALA A 444 4.68 -7.41 -8.23
N ALA A 445 4.41 -7.27 -9.53
CA ALA A 445 3.91 -8.35 -10.36
C ALA A 445 4.97 -9.44 -10.58
N ARG A 446 4.59 -10.70 -10.43
CA ARG A 446 5.50 -11.84 -10.66
C ARG A 446 5.53 -12.21 -12.12
N LEU A 447 6.62 -11.85 -12.80
CA LEU A 447 6.83 -12.22 -14.19
C LEU A 447 7.89 -13.32 -14.33
N SER A 448 7.55 -14.43 -14.96
CA SER A 448 8.53 -15.48 -15.28
C SER A 448 8.40 -15.97 -16.72
N VAL A 449 9.52 -16.39 -17.30
CA VAL A 449 9.59 -16.97 -18.65
C VAL A 449 10.10 -18.41 -18.59
N SER A 450 9.62 -19.25 -19.48
CA SER A 450 10.11 -20.62 -19.65
C SER A 450 10.50 -20.88 -21.10
N SER A 451 11.47 -21.77 -21.32
CA SER A 451 11.89 -22.12 -22.67
C SER A 451 10.76 -22.76 -23.46
N VAL A 452 10.67 -22.35 -24.72
CA VAL A 452 9.78 -22.91 -25.74
C VAL A 452 10.47 -24.01 -26.58
N GLY A 453 11.62 -24.52 -26.11
CA GLY A 453 12.43 -25.54 -26.80
C GLY A 453 13.44 -24.93 -27.80
N PRO A 454 14.71 -25.36 -27.80
CA PRO A 454 15.67 -24.93 -28.82
C PRO A 454 15.46 -25.68 -30.14
N GLY A 455 15.16 -24.95 -31.22
CA GLY A 455 15.13 -25.50 -32.59
C GLY A 455 13.75 -25.84 -33.18
N ASP A 456 12.66 -25.54 -32.49
CA ASP A 456 11.30 -25.80 -32.98
C ASP A 456 10.73 -24.61 -33.76
N LYS A 457 9.91 -24.88 -34.78
CA LYS A 457 9.17 -23.86 -35.57
C LYS A 457 8.41 -22.85 -34.68
N VAL A 458 8.04 -23.24 -33.46
CA VAL A 458 7.36 -22.39 -32.47
C VAL A 458 8.30 -21.29 -31.94
N GLY A 459 9.58 -21.58 -31.69
CA GLY A 459 10.56 -20.59 -31.26
C GLY A 459 10.75 -19.46 -32.28
N ASP A 460 10.82 -19.80 -33.57
CA ASP A 460 10.92 -18.82 -34.64
C ASP A 460 9.66 -17.94 -34.73
N LYS A 461 8.47 -18.52 -34.54
CA LYS A 461 7.22 -17.77 -34.46
C LYS A 461 7.20 -16.81 -33.28
N VAL A 462 7.63 -17.26 -32.09
CA VAL A 462 7.70 -16.40 -30.89
C VAL A 462 8.68 -15.25 -31.12
N LYS A 463 9.85 -15.52 -31.70
CA LYS A 463 10.81 -14.48 -32.06
C LYS A 463 10.21 -13.44 -33.01
N ALA A 464 9.65 -13.88 -34.13
CA ALA A 464 9.02 -13.00 -35.12
C ALA A 464 7.88 -12.18 -34.52
N TYR A 465 7.06 -12.80 -33.67
CA TYR A 465 5.99 -12.12 -32.97
C TYR A 465 6.52 -11.05 -31.99
N LEU A 466 7.54 -11.34 -31.20
CA LEU A 466 8.12 -10.36 -30.27
C LEU A 466 8.72 -9.17 -31.03
N GLU A 467 9.38 -9.42 -32.16
CA GLU A 467 9.87 -8.37 -33.07
C GLU A 467 8.72 -7.51 -33.62
N GLU A 468 7.63 -8.14 -34.07
CA GLU A 468 6.41 -7.46 -34.52
C GLU A 468 5.78 -6.59 -33.42
N MET A 469 5.84 -7.03 -32.16
CA MET A 469 5.34 -6.31 -30.99
C MET A 469 6.33 -5.26 -30.44
N ALA A 470 7.41 -4.99 -31.16
CA ALA A 470 8.49 -4.08 -30.78
C ALA A 470 9.12 -4.42 -29.41
N ILE A 471 9.28 -5.71 -29.12
CA ILE A 471 9.98 -6.21 -27.94
C ILE A 471 11.45 -6.45 -28.29
N GLY A 472 12.34 -6.01 -27.42
CA GLY A 472 13.77 -6.18 -27.59
C GLY A 472 14.19 -7.66 -27.56
N PRO A 473 15.26 -8.04 -28.28
CA PRO A 473 15.70 -9.43 -28.44
C PRO A 473 16.12 -10.09 -27.11
N GLY A 474 16.36 -9.30 -26.07
CA GLY A 474 16.70 -9.79 -24.73
C GLY A 474 15.62 -10.65 -24.07
N LEU A 475 14.33 -10.39 -24.35
CA LEU A 475 13.25 -11.24 -23.83
C LEU A 475 13.30 -12.63 -24.46
N PHE A 476 13.47 -12.71 -25.78
CA PHE A 476 13.57 -13.98 -26.48
C PHE A 476 14.79 -14.79 -26.04
N ALA A 477 15.94 -14.13 -25.84
CA ALA A 477 17.12 -14.77 -25.27
C ALA A 477 16.86 -15.30 -23.84
N ALA A 478 16.13 -14.54 -23.01
CA ALA A 478 15.74 -14.98 -21.67
C ALA A 478 14.82 -16.20 -21.72
N ILE A 479 13.85 -16.25 -22.64
CA ILE A 479 12.97 -17.40 -22.90
C ILE A 479 13.83 -18.63 -23.26
N GLN A 480 14.70 -18.52 -24.28
CA GLN A 480 15.51 -19.66 -24.76
C GLN A 480 16.44 -20.25 -23.70
N LEU A 481 17.06 -19.40 -22.87
CA LEU A 481 18.03 -19.81 -21.85
C LEU A 481 17.38 -20.42 -20.59
N SER A 482 16.05 -20.47 -20.52
CA SER A 482 15.33 -20.85 -19.30
C SER A 482 14.93 -22.33 -19.32
N SER A 483 15.72 -23.20 -18.67
CA SER A 483 15.38 -24.62 -18.50
C SER A 483 14.18 -24.87 -17.57
N SER A 484 13.73 -23.84 -16.86
CA SER A 484 12.59 -23.79 -15.94
C SER A 484 12.06 -22.36 -15.86
N ASN A 485 10.92 -22.10 -15.21
CA ASN A 485 10.40 -20.74 -14.99
C ASN A 485 11.47 -19.84 -14.38
N ARG A 486 11.96 -18.88 -15.17
CA ARG A 486 12.96 -17.89 -14.79
C ARG A 486 12.25 -16.58 -14.51
N GLN A 487 12.36 -16.10 -13.27
CA GLN A 487 11.84 -14.80 -12.89
C GLN A 487 12.57 -13.68 -13.65
N LEU A 488 11.81 -12.71 -14.15
CA LEU A 488 12.32 -11.48 -14.73
C LEU A 488 12.24 -10.35 -13.70
N TYR A 489 13.36 -9.67 -13.47
CA TYR A 489 13.41 -8.51 -12.59
C TYR A 489 12.95 -7.24 -13.33
N PRO A 490 12.40 -6.21 -12.64
CA PRO A 490 11.81 -5.02 -13.27
C PRO A 490 12.72 -4.30 -14.28
N GLN A 491 14.02 -4.20 -13.97
CA GLN A 491 14.98 -3.59 -14.89
C GLN A 491 15.12 -4.37 -16.21
N ALA A 492 15.03 -5.71 -16.16
CA ALA A 492 15.07 -6.54 -17.35
C ALA A 492 13.78 -6.38 -18.16
N ILE A 493 12.62 -6.34 -17.50
CA ILE A 493 11.31 -6.14 -18.12
C ILE A 493 11.28 -4.82 -18.92
N LEU A 494 11.76 -3.73 -18.33
CA LEU A 494 11.88 -2.42 -19.01
C LEU A 494 12.94 -2.45 -20.11
N LYS A 495 14.13 -3.01 -19.84
CA LYS A 495 15.21 -3.10 -20.83
C LYS A 495 14.81 -3.91 -22.07
N PHE A 496 14.00 -4.94 -21.89
CA PHE A 496 13.48 -5.74 -22.99
C PHE A 496 12.28 -5.07 -23.70
N GLY A 497 11.77 -3.95 -23.18
CA GLY A 497 10.61 -3.25 -23.73
C GLY A 497 9.29 -3.96 -23.46
N LEU A 498 9.25 -4.95 -22.57
CA LEU A 498 8.02 -5.67 -22.25
C LEU A 498 7.06 -4.80 -21.43
N ALA A 499 7.56 -4.01 -20.48
CA ALA A 499 6.83 -2.89 -19.93
C ALA A 499 7.14 -1.62 -20.74
N THR A 500 6.12 -0.79 -20.99
CA THR A 500 6.28 0.50 -21.70
C THR A 500 6.73 1.63 -20.77
N GLY A 501 6.72 1.41 -19.46
CA GLY A 501 7.20 2.35 -18.45
C GLY A 501 7.09 1.76 -17.03
N PRO A 502 7.58 2.50 -16.01
CA PRO A 502 7.70 2.01 -14.63
C PRO A 502 6.41 2.19 -13.79
N GLN A 503 5.30 2.56 -14.42
CA GLN A 503 4.06 2.86 -13.72
C GLN A 503 3.42 1.59 -13.12
N SER A 504 2.54 1.76 -12.15
CA SER A 504 1.77 0.68 -11.50
C SER A 504 0.41 0.49 -12.17
N ALA A 505 -0.26 -0.62 -11.82
CA ALA A 505 -1.62 -0.92 -12.25
C ALA A 505 -2.61 0.24 -12.04
N ASP A 506 -2.40 1.03 -10.97
CA ASP A 506 -3.24 2.18 -10.60
C ASP A 506 -3.32 3.26 -11.67
N GLU A 507 -2.33 3.37 -12.57
CA GLU A 507 -2.39 4.33 -13.67
C GLU A 507 -3.50 4.00 -14.68
N MET A 508 -4.05 2.77 -14.65
CA MET A 508 -5.11 2.30 -15.55
C MET A 508 -6.40 1.88 -14.84
N THR A 509 -6.32 1.41 -13.59
CA THR A 509 -7.49 0.93 -12.84
C THR A 509 -7.68 1.60 -11.47
N GLY A 510 -6.81 2.54 -11.12
CA GLY A 510 -6.83 3.21 -9.82
C GLY A 510 -8.04 4.13 -9.63
N ALA A 511 -8.48 4.26 -8.38
CA ALA A 511 -9.70 5.02 -8.03
C ALA A 511 -9.61 6.54 -8.29
N THR A 512 -8.43 7.06 -8.60
CA THR A 512 -8.21 8.48 -8.84
C THR A 512 -8.15 8.83 -10.32
N ILE A 513 -8.00 7.84 -11.22
CA ILE A 513 -7.75 8.11 -12.65
C ILE A 513 -8.94 8.80 -13.32
N CYS A 514 -10.17 8.53 -12.88
CA CYS A 514 -11.36 9.16 -13.46
C CYS A 514 -11.47 10.66 -13.17
N ARG A 515 -10.60 11.18 -12.30
CA ARG A 515 -10.45 12.62 -12.02
C ARG A 515 -9.33 13.29 -12.84
N SER A 516 -8.60 12.54 -13.67
CA SER A 516 -7.51 13.10 -14.48
C SER A 516 -8.01 13.90 -15.70
N ALA A 517 -7.15 14.76 -16.22
CA ALA A 517 -7.36 15.48 -17.48
C ALA A 517 -6.21 15.15 -18.46
N PRO A 518 -6.49 14.52 -19.62
CA PRO A 518 -7.81 14.10 -20.11
C PRO A 518 -8.40 12.94 -19.27
N ARG A 519 -9.73 12.84 -19.28
CA ARG A 519 -10.45 11.75 -18.60
C ARG A 519 -10.21 10.44 -19.35
N PRO A 520 -9.86 9.34 -18.67
CA PRO A 520 -9.69 8.05 -19.32
C PRO A 520 -11.00 7.50 -19.87
N ASP A 521 -10.93 6.84 -21.04
CA ASP A 521 -12.11 6.28 -21.73
C ASP A 521 -12.75 5.12 -20.96
N ASN A 522 -12.03 4.52 -20.01
CA ASN A 522 -12.52 3.41 -19.20
C ASN A 522 -13.29 3.85 -17.94
N CYS A 523 -13.51 5.16 -17.73
CA CYS A 523 -14.26 5.67 -16.58
C CYS A 523 -15.75 5.81 -16.86
N ARG A 524 -16.59 5.29 -15.95
CA ARG A 524 -18.05 5.31 -16.13
C ARG A 524 -18.80 5.72 -14.86
N VAL A 525 -19.70 6.69 -15.01
CA VAL A 525 -20.72 7.03 -14.01
C VAL A 525 -21.86 6.01 -14.11
N MET A 526 -22.20 5.31 -13.03
CA MET A 526 -23.48 4.58 -12.98
C MET A 526 -24.61 5.57 -12.71
N PRO A 527 -25.74 5.49 -13.42
CA PRO A 527 -26.96 6.19 -13.02
C PRO A 527 -27.31 5.78 -11.59
N SER A 528 -27.63 6.74 -10.72
CA SER A 528 -28.19 6.40 -9.42
C SER A 528 -29.54 5.71 -9.62
N ALA A 529 -29.92 4.80 -8.71
CA ALA A 529 -31.22 4.13 -8.74
C ALA A 529 -32.43 5.11 -8.72
N ASN A 530 -32.19 6.41 -8.47
CA ASN A 530 -33.20 7.45 -8.50
C ASN A 530 -33.36 8.13 -9.88
N ALA A 531 -32.49 7.85 -10.86
CA ALA A 531 -32.56 8.45 -12.20
C ALA A 531 -33.58 7.77 -13.13
N GLU A 532 -34.03 6.56 -12.80
CA GLU A 532 -35.09 5.84 -13.55
C GLU A 532 -36.51 6.28 -13.15
N ALA A 533 -36.67 7.10 -12.11
CA ALA A 533 -37.98 7.58 -11.66
C ALA A 533 -38.46 8.87 -12.38
N ASP A 534 -37.59 9.55 -13.15
CA ASP A 534 -37.88 10.86 -13.77
C ASP A 534 -37.91 10.85 -15.31
N MET A 535 -38.03 9.68 -15.96
CA MET A 535 -38.33 9.66 -17.40
C MET A 535 -39.85 9.75 -17.62
N PRO A 536 -40.35 10.78 -18.34
CA PRO A 536 -41.76 10.83 -18.68
C PRO A 536 -42.09 9.66 -19.63
N ALA A 537 -43.17 8.94 -19.32
CA ALA A 537 -43.71 7.89 -20.15
C ALA A 537 -43.87 8.41 -21.58
N LYS A 538 -43.11 7.84 -22.52
CA LYS A 538 -43.32 8.09 -23.95
C LYS A 538 -44.64 7.43 -24.35
N LEU A 539 -45.53 8.27 -24.86
CA LEU A 539 -46.74 7.94 -25.62
C LEU A 539 -46.45 7.02 -26.80
#